data_AF-A0A536GKM2-F1
#
_entry.id   AF-A0A536GKM2-F1
#
_cell.length_a   1.000
_cell.length_b   1.000
_cell.length_c   1.000
_cell.angle_alpha   90.00
_cell.angle_beta   90.00
_cell.angle_gamma   90.00
#
_symmetry.space_group_name_H-M   'P 1'
#
loop_
_entity.id
_entity.type
_entity.pdbx_description
1 polymer ?
#
loop_
_entity_poly.entity_id
_entity_poly.type
_entity_poly.pdbx_seq_one_letter_code
_entity_poly.pdbx_strand_id
1 'polypeptide(L)' 'MADRVGQQLGNYRLDQLLGQGNFADVYLGTHIHLNTQAAIKL' A
#
# COMPACT_ATOMS: atom_id res chain seq x y z
N MET A 1 -8.85 -3.47 12.11
CA MET A 1 -7.62 -3.79 11.34
C MET A 1 -6.68 -2.61 11.50
N ALA A 2 -5.40 -2.86 11.80
CA ALA A 2 -4.45 -1.78 12.04
C ALA A 2 -4.23 -1.02 10.73
N ASP A 3 -4.31 0.30 10.78
CA ASP A 3 -3.93 1.15 9.65
C ASP A 3 -2.45 0.87 9.31
N ARG A 4 -2.21 0.43 8.07
CA ARG A 4 -0.86 0.10 7.57
C ARG A 4 -0.25 1.27 6.78
N VAL A 5 -0.93 2.42 6.71
CA VAL A 5 -0.36 3.63 6.09
C VAL A 5 0.98 3.98 6.76
N GLY A 6 1.97 4.29 5.93
CA GLY A 6 3.36 4.53 6.31
C GLY A 6 4.23 3.26 6.36
N GLN A 7 3.64 2.06 6.39
CA GLN A 7 4.41 0.81 6.39
C GLN A 7 5.15 0.63 5.06
N GLN A 8 6.39 0.17 5.13
CA GLN A 8 7.16 -0.22 3.95
C GLN A 8 7.08 -1.73 3.71
N LEU A 9 6.76 -2.12 2.48
CA LEU A 9 6.73 -3.49 1.98
C LEU A 9 7.65 -3.60 0.77
N GLY A 10 8.80 -4.25 0.95
CA GLY A 10 9.87 -4.24 -0.05
C GLY A 10 10.29 -2.82 -0.40
N ASN A 11 10.20 -2.46 -1.68
CA ASN A 11 10.54 -1.12 -2.17
C ASN A 11 9.34 -0.14 -2.19
N TYR A 12 8.19 -0.50 -1.63
CA TYR A 12 7.01 0.37 -1.64
C TYR A 12 6.64 0.83 -0.23
N ARG A 13 6.28 2.10 -0.08
CA ARG A 13 5.63 2.63 1.11
C ARG A 13 4.12 2.69 0.87
N LEU A 14 3.31 2.21 1.82
CA LEU A 14 1.85 2.32 1.76
C LEU A 14 1.44 3.76 2.11
N ASP A 15 0.76 4.43 1.20
CA ASP A 15 0.40 5.85 1.36
C ASP A 15 -1.04 6.03 1.80
N GLN A 16 -1.96 5.19 1.29
CA GLN A 16 -3.39 5.30 1.58
C GLN A 16 -4.13 3.99 1.33
N LEU A 17 -5.14 3.66 2.13
CA LEU A 17 -6.10 2.60 1.81
C LEU A 17 -7.00 3.02 0.63
N LEU A 18 -7.05 2.22 -0.43
CA LEU A 18 -7.91 2.42 -1.59
C LEU A 18 -9.21 1.62 -1.50
N GLY A 19 -9.17 0.44 -0.90
CA GLY A 19 -10.35 -0.40 -0.76
C GLY A 19 -10.13 -1.55 0.19
N GLN A 20 -11.21 -1.96 0.85
CA GLN A 20 -11.23 -3.09 1.76
C GLN A 20 -12.14 -4.17 1.17
N GLY A 21 -11.68 -5.42 1.17
CA GLY A 21 -12.46 -6.56 0.69
C GLY A 21 -12.39 -7.73 1.66
N ASN A 22 -13.26 -8.73 1.46
CA ASN A 22 -13.33 -9.90 2.33
C ASN A 22 -12.02 -10.71 2.41
N PHE A 23 -11.19 -10.62 1.37
CA PHE A 23 -9.97 -11.43 1.23
C PHE A 23 -8.69 -10.63 1.33
N ALA A 24 -8.76 -9.31 1.17
CA ALA A 24 -7.59 -8.46 1.07
C ALA A 24 -7.95 -6.99 1.18
N ASP A 25 -6.97 -6.22 1.63
CA ASP A 25 -6.97 -4.77 1.58
C ASP A 25 -6.11 -4.31 0.41
N VAL A 26 -6.54 -3.25 -0.29
CA VAL A 26 -5.79 -2.64 -1.38
C VAL A 26 -5.34 -1.26 -0.96
N TYR A 27 -4.04 -1.02 -1.00
CA TYR A 27 -3.43 0.27 -0.68
C TYR A 27 -2.81 0.91 -1.92
N LEU A 28 -2.84 2.23 -1.99
CA LEU A 28 -1.93 3.01 -2.82
C LEU A 28 -0.56 2.94 -2.15
N GLY A 29 0.48 2.67 -2.91
CA GLY A 29 1.84 2.79 -2.43
C GLY A 29 2.80 3.38 -3.46
N THR A 30 3.85 4.01 -2.96
CA THR A 30 4.88 4.65 -3.77
C THR A 30 6.18 3.85 -3.72
N HIS A 31 6.76 3.53 -4.88
CA HIS A 31 8.07 2.90 -4.97
C HIS A 31 9.16 3.91 -4.54
N ILE A 32 9.87 3.64 -3.45
CA ILE A 32 10.74 4.62 -2.78
C ILE A 32 11.91 5.12 -3.65
N HIS A 33 12.35 4.32 -4.63
CA HIS A 33 13.47 4.70 -5.52
C HIS A 33 13.01 5.27 -6.86
N LEU A 34 11.80 4.94 -7.31
CA LEU A 34 11.31 5.28 -8.65
C LEU A 34 10.24 6.37 -8.60
N ASN A 35 9.72 6.66 -7.39
CA ASN A 35 8.63 7.59 -7.14
C ASN A 35 7.38 7.32 -8.00
N THR A 36 7.19 6.07 -8.41
CA THR A 36 6.02 5.60 -9.15
C THR A 36 4.99 5.04 -8.18
N GLN A 37 3.72 5.23 -8.51
CA GLN A 37 2.60 4.74 -7.70
C GLN A 37 2.12 3.37 -8.19
N ALA A 38 1.72 2.51 -7.27
CA ALA A 38 1.13 1.20 -7.55
C ALA A 38 0.01 0.88 -6.57
N ALA A 39 -0.93 0.03 -6.99
CA ALA A 39 -1.91 -0.59 -6.10
C ALA A 39 -1.31 -1.88 -5.51
N ILE A 40 -1.29 -1.99 -4.19
CA ILE A 40 -0.72 -3.12 -3.44
C ILE A 40 -1.83 -3.85 -2.71
N LYS A 41 -2.03 -5.12 -3.05
CA LYS A 41 -3.00 -6.01 -2.43
C LYS A 41 -2.32 -6.83 -1.31
N LEU A 42 -2.84 -6.75 -0.09
CA LEU A 42 -2.34 -7.44 1.10
C LEU A 42 -3.33 -8.45 1.65
#